data_AF-A0AAU8I754-F1
#
_entry.id   AF-A0AAU8I754-F1
#
_cell.length_a   1.000
_cell.length_b   1.000
_cell.length_c   1.000
_cell.angle_alpha   90.00
_cell.angle_beta   90.00
_cell.angle_gamma   90.00
#
_symmetry.space_group_name_H-M   'P 1'
#
loop_
_entity.id
_entity.type
_entity.pdbx_description
1 polymer ?
#
loop_
_entity_poly.entity_id
_entity_poly.type
_entity_poly.pdbx_seq_one_letter_code
_entity_poly.pdbx_strand_id
1 'polypeptide(L)'
;MALAACNPRQADAAPTANPVADASTRSQTARQDDGIAALAESLHLRCENAAKGSGCVSGNMDAGDFYDVDISPRCGTDGNFAGVADHDTTLLDALPVTGSKAQVAAKLSDGQFVCILATAHAGQQATYYYVVALPPASVSACQGKAICKQYGERPVDFVTQRKRGRPCTIPANARPEGDCAQGWIEPQKLDFFANGL
;
A
#
# COMPACT_ATOMS: atom_id res chain seq x y z
N MET A 1 8.97 31.15 68.68
CA MET A 1 8.05 31.69 67.65
C MET A 1 8.91 32.30 66.55
N ALA A 2 9.10 31.58 65.44
CA ALA A 2 9.92 32.00 64.32
C ALA A 2 9.00 32.22 63.11
N LEU A 3 9.04 33.41 62.51
CA LEU A 3 8.34 33.75 61.28
C LEU A 3 9.31 33.63 60.10
N ALA A 4 8.82 32.97 59.05
CA ALA A 4 9.55 32.40 57.94
C ALA A 4 10.06 33.44 56.92
N ALA A 5 11.23 33.15 56.35
CA ALA A 5 11.83 33.86 55.23
C ALA A 5 11.18 33.47 53.88
N CYS A 6 11.07 34.45 52.97
CA CYS A 6 10.71 34.27 51.57
C CYS A 6 11.75 33.44 50.80
N ASN A 7 11.30 32.54 49.92
CA ASN A 7 12.11 31.96 48.85
C ASN A 7 11.45 32.19 47.48
N PRO A 8 12.21 32.50 46.42
CA PRO A 8 11.66 32.90 45.12
C PRO A 8 11.34 31.71 44.19
N ARG A 9 10.45 32.02 43.23
CA ARG A 9 9.95 31.18 42.13
C ARG A 9 11.04 30.41 41.38
N GLN A 10 10.87 29.10 41.23
CA GLN A 10 11.51 28.32 40.17
C GLN A 10 10.87 28.68 38.83
N ALA A 11 11.68 29.13 37.88
CA ALA A 11 11.30 29.28 36.49
C ALA A 11 11.44 27.92 35.81
N ASP A 12 10.33 27.39 35.29
CA ASP A 12 10.32 26.24 34.41
C ASP A 12 11.14 26.56 33.15
N ALA A 13 12.20 25.79 32.93
CA ALA A 13 12.94 25.81 31.67
C ALA A 13 12.06 25.16 30.58
N ALA A 14 11.69 25.94 29.56
CA ALA A 14 11.02 25.44 28.38
C ALA A 14 11.90 24.40 27.66
N PRO A 15 11.34 23.29 27.14
CA PRO A 15 12.12 22.32 26.39
C PRO A 15 12.61 22.94 25.07
N THR A 16 13.93 23.00 24.89
CA THR A 16 14.56 23.27 23.59
C THR A 16 14.10 22.21 22.59
N ALA A 17 13.25 22.59 21.65
CA ALA A 17 12.82 21.73 20.55
C ALA A 17 14.04 21.35 19.69
N ASN A 18 14.32 20.06 19.58
CA ASN A 18 15.39 19.54 18.72
C ASN A 18 14.99 19.72 17.23
N PRO A 19 15.72 20.53 16.44
CA PRO A 19 15.37 20.83 15.04
C PRO A 19 15.50 19.63 14.09
N VAL A 20 16.11 18.53 14.56
CA VAL A 20 16.37 17.32 13.76
C VAL A 20 15.12 16.45 13.57
N ALA A 21 14.22 16.42 14.57
CA ALA A 21 12.99 15.63 14.48
C ALA A 21 12.02 16.20 13.42
N ASP A 22 11.87 17.52 13.39
CA ASP A 22 10.96 18.23 12.49
C ASP A 22 11.39 18.14 11.01
N ALA A 23 12.70 18.23 10.75
CA ALA A 23 13.25 18.06 9.41
C ALA A 23 13.09 16.61 8.88
N SER A 24 13.28 15.60 9.73
CA SER A 24 13.05 14.20 9.36
C SER A 24 11.58 13.90 9.10
N THR A 25 10.66 14.40 9.92
CA THR A 25 9.22 14.21 9.72
C THR A 25 8.75 14.88 8.43
N ARG A 26 9.12 16.14 8.17
CA ARG A 26 8.77 16.82 6.90
C ARG A 26 9.31 16.10 5.68
N SER A 27 10.54 15.58 5.75
CA SER A 27 11.14 14.80 4.65
C SER A 27 10.43 13.46 4.43
N GLN A 28 9.96 12.80 5.49
CA GLN A 28 9.18 11.56 5.40
C GLN A 28 7.79 11.82 4.84
N THR A 29 7.12 12.91 5.25
CA THR A 29 5.81 13.31 4.72
C THR A 29 5.89 13.66 3.25
N ALA A 30 6.88 14.46 2.83
CA ALA A 30 7.08 14.81 1.42
C ALA A 30 7.31 13.55 0.56
N ARG A 31 8.20 12.66 1.00
CA ARG A 31 8.42 11.39 0.31
C ARG A 31 7.14 10.55 0.27
N GLN A 32 6.39 10.48 1.36
CA GLN A 32 5.12 9.75 1.40
C GLN A 32 4.13 10.30 0.36
N ASP A 33 3.94 11.61 0.34
CA ASP A 33 3.05 12.30 -0.59
C ASP A 33 3.47 12.03 -2.05
N ASP A 34 4.77 12.05 -2.36
CA ASP A 34 5.30 11.71 -3.70
C ASP A 34 4.96 10.27 -4.11
N GLY A 35 4.93 9.33 -3.16
CA GLY A 35 4.58 7.94 -3.44
C GLY A 35 3.11 7.72 -3.70
N ILE A 36 2.26 8.48 -3.00
CA ILE A 36 0.82 8.45 -3.21
C ILE A 36 0.49 9.00 -4.59
N ALA A 37 1.04 10.16 -4.94
CA ALA A 37 0.81 10.78 -6.25
C ALA A 37 1.29 9.88 -7.41
N ALA A 38 2.49 9.30 -7.29
CA ALA A 38 3.02 8.40 -8.32
C ALA A 38 2.16 7.13 -8.49
N LEU A 39 1.66 6.55 -7.39
CA LEU A 39 0.77 5.39 -7.47
C LEU A 39 -0.57 5.79 -8.11
N ALA A 40 -1.16 6.91 -7.69
CA ALA A 40 -2.40 7.43 -8.27
C ALA A 40 -2.28 7.65 -9.79
N GLU A 41 -1.18 8.25 -10.24
CA GLU A 41 -0.88 8.46 -11.66
C GLU A 41 -0.76 7.12 -12.40
N SER A 42 -0.01 6.16 -11.85
CA SER A 42 0.18 4.84 -12.48
C SER A 42 -1.12 4.03 -12.59
N LEU A 43 -2.07 4.27 -11.69
CA LEU A 43 -3.39 3.65 -11.66
C LEU A 43 -4.42 4.45 -12.46
N HIS A 44 -4.01 5.56 -13.09
CA HIS A 44 -4.88 6.47 -13.82
C HIS A 44 -6.07 6.99 -12.98
N LEU A 45 -5.84 7.21 -11.69
CA LEU A 45 -6.87 7.71 -10.77
C LEU A 45 -7.06 9.21 -10.94
N ARG A 46 -8.32 9.64 -10.83
CA ARG A 46 -8.67 11.06 -10.72
C ARG A 46 -8.85 11.37 -9.24
N CYS A 47 -7.90 12.11 -8.67
CA CYS A 47 -7.95 12.50 -7.26
C CYS A 47 -8.23 13.99 -7.11
N GLU A 48 -9.06 14.36 -6.13
CA GLU A 48 -9.19 15.75 -5.68
C GLU A 48 -7.86 16.29 -5.15
N ASN A 49 -7.12 15.46 -4.41
CA ASN A 49 -5.76 15.77 -3.98
C ASN A 49 -4.86 14.53 -4.11
N ALA A 50 -4.16 14.45 -5.24
CA ALA A 50 -3.27 13.33 -5.56
C ALA A 50 -2.09 13.19 -4.57
N ALA A 51 -1.57 14.29 -4.02
CA ALA A 51 -0.47 14.24 -3.05
C ALA A 51 -0.89 13.57 -1.72
N LYS A 52 -2.18 13.67 -1.38
CA LYS A 52 -2.75 13.03 -0.18
C LYS A 52 -3.50 11.75 -0.48
N GLY A 53 -3.74 11.42 -1.75
CA GLY A 53 -4.52 10.27 -2.17
C GLY A 53 -5.97 10.35 -1.71
N SER A 54 -6.49 11.57 -1.53
CA SER A 54 -7.85 11.81 -1.04
C SER A 54 -8.79 12.13 -2.19
N GLY A 55 -10.02 11.61 -2.11
CA GLY A 55 -11.05 11.80 -3.14
C GLY A 55 -10.63 11.22 -4.48
N CYS A 56 -9.95 10.06 -4.47
CA CYS A 56 -9.53 9.38 -5.68
C CYS A 56 -10.64 8.50 -6.22
N VAL A 57 -10.91 8.61 -7.51
CA VAL A 57 -11.90 7.80 -8.22
C VAL A 57 -11.32 7.20 -9.49
N SER A 58 -11.87 6.07 -9.92
CA SER A 58 -11.58 5.44 -11.21
C SER A 58 -12.85 4.97 -11.87
N GLY A 59 -12.97 5.22 -13.18
CA GLY A 59 -14.07 4.72 -14.00
C GLY A 59 -14.88 5.80 -14.70
N ASN A 60 -16.11 5.46 -15.07
CA ASN A 60 -17.02 6.29 -15.84
C ASN A 60 -18.06 6.95 -14.93
N MET A 61 -17.75 8.16 -14.46
CA MET A 61 -18.64 8.95 -13.60
C MET A 61 -19.96 9.33 -14.30
N ASP A 62 -19.93 9.59 -15.61
CA ASP A 62 -21.12 10.00 -16.37
C ASP A 62 -22.14 8.85 -16.48
N ALA A 63 -21.64 7.61 -16.52
CA ALA A 63 -22.46 6.40 -16.50
C ALA A 63 -22.83 5.95 -15.07
N GLY A 64 -22.31 6.61 -14.03
CA GLY A 64 -22.46 6.17 -12.64
C GLY A 64 -21.73 4.86 -12.32
N ASP A 65 -20.76 4.46 -13.15
CA ASP A 65 -19.99 3.22 -13.02
C ASP A 65 -18.54 3.56 -12.73
N PHE A 66 -18.27 3.84 -11.46
CA PHE A 66 -16.97 4.24 -10.95
C PHE A 66 -16.75 3.63 -9.57
N TYR A 67 -15.48 3.61 -9.17
CA TYR A 67 -15.05 3.21 -7.85
C TYR A 67 -14.44 4.40 -7.12
N ASP A 68 -14.75 4.52 -5.83
CA ASP A 68 -13.94 5.29 -4.89
C ASP A 68 -12.70 4.48 -4.56
N VAL A 69 -11.51 5.09 -4.55
CA VAL A 69 -10.24 4.39 -4.41
C VAL A 69 -9.44 4.94 -3.23
N ASP A 70 -9.20 4.10 -2.23
CA ASP A 70 -8.33 4.40 -1.11
C ASP A 70 -6.91 3.91 -1.40
N ILE A 71 -5.91 4.79 -1.27
CA ILE A 71 -4.51 4.50 -1.61
C ILE A 71 -3.68 4.26 -0.34
N SER A 72 -2.93 3.16 -0.32
CA SER A 72 -2.02 2.75 0.76
C SER A 72 -0.66 2.30 0.18
N PRO A 73 0.23 3.22 -0.22
CA PRO A 73 1.33 2.91 -1.15
C PRO A 73 2.54 2.19 -0.52
N ARG A 74 2.42 1.66 0.71
CA ARG A 74 3.56 1.14 1.47
C ARG A 74 3.33 -0.30 1.92
N CYS A 75 4.30 -1.14 1.59
CA CYS A 75 4.37 -2.55 1.98
C CYS A 75 5.41 -2.75 3.12
N GLY A 76 5.34 -1.87 4.12
CA GLY A 76 6.25 -1.86 5.27
C GLY A 76 5.64 -2.60 6.47
N THR A 77 6.07 -2.24 7.67
CA THR A 77 5.55 -2.82 8.92
C THR A 77 4.04 -2.64 9.09
N ASP A 78 3.51 -1.50 8.65
CA ASP A 78 2.07 -1.19 8.71
C ASP A 78 1.36 -1.50 7.37
N GLY A 79 1.98 -2.30 6.51
CA GLY A 79 1.40 -2.68 5.22
C GLY A 79 0.20 -3.61 5.37
N ASN A 80 -0.70 -3.54 4.40
CA ASN A 80 -1.81 -4.48 4.29
C ASN A 80 -1.37 -5.68 3.47
N PHE A 81 -1.38 -6.87 4.06
CA PHE A 81 -0.88 -8.08 3.41
C PHE A 81 -1.96 -9.16 3.33
N ALA A 82 -1.85 -9.98 2.30
CA ALA A 82 -2.73 -11.09 2.06
C ALA A 82 -1.99 -12.23 1.35
N GLY A 83 -2.63 -13.39 1.36
CA GLY A 83 -2.29 -14.53 0.53
C GLY A 83 -3.26 -14.68 -0.61
N VAL A 84 -2.83 -15.14 -1.78
CA VAL A 84 -3.75 -15.64 -2.80
C VAL A 84 -4.34 -16.95 -2.32
N ALA A 85 -5.66 -17.06 -2.32
CA ALA A 85 -6.41 -18.21 -1.80
C ALA A 85 -6.82 -19.23 -2.89
N ASP A 86 -6.81 -18.80 -4.15
CA ASP A 86 -7.31 -19.56 -5.29
C ASP A 86 -6.23 -19.79 -6.36
N HIS A 87 -6.26 -20.98 -6.97
CA HIS A 87 -5.45 -21.30 -8.15
C HIS A 87 -5.85 -20.43 -9.35
N ASP A 88 -4.86 -20.12 -10.21
CA ASP A 88 -5.02 -19.35 -11.46
C ASP A 88 -5.66 -17.96 -11.30
N THR A 89 -5.44 -17.35 -10.14
CA THR A 89 -5.92 -16.00 -9.82
C THR A 89 -5.33 -14.98 -10.78
N THR A 90 -6.20 -14.19 -11.41
CA THR A 90 -5.79 -13.19 -12.40
C THR A 90 -5.72 -11.79 -11.78
N LEU A 91 -4.65 -11.07 -12.10
CA LEU A 91 -4.51 -9.64 -11.86
C LEU A 91 -4.95 -8.88 -13.12
N LEU A 92 -5.80 -7.88 -12.95
CA LEU A 92 -6.23 -6.99 -14.03
C LEU A 92 -5.36 -5.73 -14.08
N ASP A 93 -5.07 -5.22 -15.27
CA ASP A 93 -4.29 -3.98 -15.45
C ASP A 93 -5.09 -2.71 -15.19
N ALA A 94 -6.43 -2.79 -15.21
CA ALA A 94 -7.35 -1.71 -14.92
C ALA A 94 -8.59 -2.24 -14.19
N LEU A 95 -9.31 -1.35 -13.50
CA LEU A 95 -10.60 -1.68 -12.89
C LEU A 95 -11.64 -1.95 -13.98
N PRO A 96 -12.44 -3.02 -13.84
CA PRO A 96 -13.50 -3.31 -14.78
C PRO A 96 -14.68 -2.35 -14.54
N VAL A 97 -14.86 -1.43 -15.49
CA VAL A 97 -16.02 -0.52 -15.60
C VAL A 97 -16.56 -0.50 -17.03
N THR A 98 -17.73 0.09 -17.23
CA THR A 98 -18.37 0.30 -18.52
C THR A 98 -17.45 1.05 -19.47
N GLY A 99 -17.13 0.42 -20.60
CA GLY A 99 -16.21 0.96 -21.61
C GLY A 99 -14.72 0.73 -21.32
N SER A 100 -14.37 0.15 -20.17
CA SER A 100 -12.99 -0.26 -19.90
C SER A 100 -12.56 -1.43 -20.79
N LYS A 101 -11.25 -1.53 -21.04
CA LYS A 101 -10.61 -2.65 -21.72
C LYS A 101 -9.66 -3.36 -20.76
N ALA A 102 -10.10 -3.63 -19.54
CA ALA A 102 -9.28 -4.32 -18.56
C ALA A 102 -8.77 -5.65 -19.13
N GLN A 103 -7.46 -5.85 -19.07
CA GLN A 103 -6.79 -7.05 -19.54
C GLN A 103 -6.13 -7.78 -18.39
N VAL A 104 -5.84 -9.06 -18.61
CA VAL A 104 -5.05 -9.87 -17.68
C VAL A 104 -3.61 -9.35 -17.68
N ALA A 105 -3.19 -8.75 -16.58
CA ALA A 105 -1.84 -8.26 -16.33
C ALA A 105 -0.86 -9.41 -16.08
N ALA A 106 -1.25 -10.30 -15.16
CA ALA A 106 -0.50 -11.45 -14.72
C ALA A 106 -1.45 -12.46 -14.05
N LYS A 107 -0.97 -13.70 -13.84
CA LYS A 107 -1.65 -14.72 -13.05
C LYS A 107 -0.77 -15.14 -11.88
N LEU A 108 -1.38 -15.22 -10.72
CA LEU A 108 -0.76 -15.63 -9.48
C LEU A 108 -1.16 -17.07 -9.14
N SER A 109 -0.22 -17.78 -8.53
CA SER A 109 -0.48 -19.10 -7.96
C SER A 109 -1.13 -18.97 -6.58
N ASP A 110 -1.89 -19.99 -6.16
CA ASP A 110 -2.31 -20.17 -4.77
C ASP A 110 -1.11 -20.09 -3.81
N GLY A 111 -1.32 -19.48 -2.65
CA GLY A 111 -0.31 -19.28 -1.64
C GLY A 111 0.71 -18.19 -2.00
N GLN A 112 0.48 -17.38 -3.03
CA GLN A 112 1.32 -16.23 -3.36
C GLN A 112 1.13 -15.13 -2.32
N PHE A 113 2.23 -14.66 -1.75
CA PHE A 113 2.25 -13.51 -0.85
C PHE A 113 2.10 -12.20 -1.62
N VAL A 114 1.18 -11.34 -1.17
CA VAL A 114 0.91 -10.04 -1.78
C VAL A 114 0.77 -8.93 -0.74
N CYS A 115 1.06 -7.71 -1.18
CA CYS A 115 0.76 -6.48 -0.46
C CYS A 115 -0.33 -5.71 -1.20
N ILE A 116 -1.27 -5.13 -0.46
CA ILE A 116 -2.38 -4.32 -0.96
C ILE A 116 -1.95 -2.85 -0.93
N LEU A 117 -1.97 -2.22 -2.10
CA LEU A 117 -1.56 -0.84 -2.31
C LEU A 117 -2.73 0.11 -2.53
N ALA A 118 -3.89 -0.40 -2.95
CA ALA A 118 -5.12 0.38 -3.04
C ALA A 118 -6.35 -0.51 -2.89
N THR A 119 -7.46 0.09 -2.49
CA THR A 119 -8.77 -0.57 -2.41
C THR A 119 -9.78 0.24 -3.21
N ALA A 120 -10.47 -0.41 -4.13
CA ALA A 120 -11.56 0.17 -4.89
C ALA A 120 -12.90 -0.25 -4.27
N HIS A 121 -13.78 0.72 -4.09
CA HIS A 121 -15.07 0.58 -3.45
C HIS A 121 -16.20 0.93 -4.41
N ALA A 122 -17.22 0.09 -4.45
CA ALA A 122 -18.52 0.46 -5.02
C ALA A 122 -19.46 0.81 -3.87
N GLY A 123 -19.62 2.11 -3.60
CA GLY A 123 -20.26 2.58 -2.38
C GLY A 123 -19.44 2.21 -1.15
N GLN A 124 -20.04 1.48 -0.19
CA GLN A 124 -19.36 1.10 1.06
C GLN A 124 -18.61 -0.24 0.98
N GLN A 125 -18.74 -0.97 -0.12
CA GLN A 125 -18.18 -2.31 -0.26
C GLN A 125 -16.86 -2.27 -1.05
N ALA A 126 -15.79 -2.86 -0.49
CA ALA A 126 -14.57 -3.12 -1.24
C ALA A 126 -14.85 -4.18 -2.33
N THR A 127 -14.62 -3.82 -3.59
CA THR A 127 -14.91 -4.64 -4.77
C THR A 127 -13.64 -5.14 -5.45
N TYR A 128 -12.56 -4.38 -5.39
CA TYR A 128 -11.24 -4.79 -5.89
C TYR A 128 -10.12 -4.26 -4.99
N TYR A 129 -9.02 -4.99 -4.94
CA TYR A 129 -7.77 -4.55 -4.34
C TYR A 129 -6.71 -4.43 -5.44
N TYR A 130 -5.92 -3.36 -5.41
CA TYR A 130 -4.70 -3.32 -6.20
C TYR A 130 -3.58 -3.94 -5.38
N VAL A 131 -3.04 -5.04 -5.87
CA VAL A 131 -2.01 -5.80 -5.14
C VAL A 131 -0.71 -5.86 -5.92
N VAL A 132 0.35 -6.13 -5.18
CA VAL A 132 1.68 -6.43 -5.70
C VAL A 132 2.19 -7.72 -5.08
N ALA A 133 2.64 -8.66 -5.91
CA ALA A 133 3.27 -9.89 -5.46
C ALA A 133 4.71 -9.60 -5.03
N LEU A 134 5.07 -9.99 -3.81
CA LEU A 134 6.35 -9.67 -3.21
C LEU A 134 7.02 -10.94 -2.67
N PRO A 135 8.36 -11.04 -2.75
CA PRO A 135 9.09 -12.04 -1.99
C PRO A 135 8.95 -11.73 -0.49
N PRO A 136 8.41 -12.63 0.35
CA PRO A 136 8.25 -12.36 1.78
C PRO A 136 9.58 -12.07 2.48
N ALA A 137 10.69 -12.62 1.97
CA ALA A 137 12.03 -12.37 2.48
C ALA A 137 12.47 -10.89 2.36
N SER A 138 11.84 -10.11 1.47
CA SER A 138 12.08 -8.67 1.33
C SER A 138 11.24 -7.81 2.29
N VAL A 139 10.25 -8.41 2.96
CA VAL A 139 9.37 -7.70 3.90
C VAL A 139 9.89 -7.91 5.32
N SER A 140 10.35 -6.85 5.96
CA SER A 140 10.90 -6.92 7.32
C SER A 140 9.91 -7.51 8.34
N ALA A 141 8.62 -7.20 8.18
CA ALA A 141 7.55 -7.75 9.03
C ALA A 141 7.37 -9.27 8.90
N CYS A 142 7.89 -9.90 7.84
CA CYS A 142 7.80 -11.33 7.62
C CYS A 142 8.87 -12.16 8.32
N GLN A 143 9.91 -11.53 8.87
CA GLN A 143 11.04 -12.26 9.44
C GLN A 143 10.60 -13.16 10.62
N GLY A 144 10.83 -14.47 10.48
CA GLY A 144 10.54 -15.46 11.52
C GLY A 144 9.07 -15.87 11.62
N LYS A 145 8.18 -15.34 10.78
CA LYS A 145 6.73 -15.58 10.88
C LYS A 145 6.29 -16.78 10.05
N ALA A 146 5.47 -17.66 10.63
CA ALA A 146 4.99 -18.87 9.96
C ALA A 146 4.06 -18.54 8.77
N ILE A 147 3.25 -17.48 8.89
CA ILE A 147 2.33 -17.06 7.83
C ILE A 147 3.07 -16.70 6.53
N CYS A 148 4.25 -16.09 6.63
CA CYS A 148 5.12 -15.77 5.49
C CYS A 148 5.91 -16.97 4.95
N LYS A 149 5.85 -18.13 5.62
CA LYS A 149 6.33 -19.41 5.08
C LYS A 149 5.22 -20.15 4.34
N GLN A 150 3.99 -20.06 4.85
CA GLN A 150 2.79 -20.60 4.21
C GLN A 150 2.50 -19.85 2.90
N TYR A 151 2.38 -18.52 3.00
CA TYR A 151 2.23 -17.62 1.85
C TYR A 151 3.62 -17.14 1.43
N GLY A 152 4.07 -17.61 0.27
CA GLY A 152 5.45 -17.52 -0.19
C GLY A 152 5.60 -16.75 -1.48
N GLU A 153 6.85 -16.63 -1.95
CA GLU A 153 7.11 -16.37 -3.35
C GLU A 153 6.72 -17.60 -4.17
N ARG A 154 5.85 -17.41 -5.17
CA ARG A 154 5.36 -18.46 -6.07
C ARG A 154 5.64 -18.07 -7.52
N PRO A 155 5.60 -19.05 -8.45
CA PRO A 155 5.64 -18.73 -9.86
C PRO A 155 4.50 -17.77 -10.25
N VAL A 156 4.85 -16.77 -11.06
CA VAL A 156 3.92 -15.83 -11.65
C VAL A 156 4.00 -15.95 -13.18
N ASP A 157 2.85 -16.08 -13.82
CA ASP A 157 2.70 -15.97 -15.26
C ASP A 157 2.41 -14.51 -15.64
N PHE A 158 3.33 -13.85 -16.31
CA PHE A 158 3.18 -12.45 -16.71
C PHE A 158 2.58 -12.40 -18.11
N VAL A 159 1.44 -11.72 -18.27
CA VAL A 159 0.66 -11.75 -19.50
C VAL A 159 0.85 -10.46 -20.30
N THR A 160 0.29 -9.33 -19.84
CA THR A 160 0.55 -8.02 -20.48
C THR A 160 1.67 -7.24 -19.81
N GLN A 161 1.99 -7.54 -18.55
CA GLN A 161 3.09 -6.90 -17.83
C GLN A 161 4.45 -7.32 -18.36
N ARG A 162 5.25 -6.33 -18.79
CA ARG A 162 6.60 -6.58 -19.32
C ARG A 162 7.63 -6.69 -18.19
N LYS A 163 8.45 -7.74 -18.25
CA LYS A 163 9.66 -7.87 -17.42
C LYS A 163 10.84 -7.14 -18.05
N ARG A 164 11.66 -6.49 -17.21
CA ARG A 164 12.94 -5.88 -17.57
C ARG A 164 14.14 -6.66 -17.04
N GLY A 165 13.92 -7.82 -16.43
CA GLY A 165 14.95 -8.65 -15.80
C GLY A 165 15.39 -8.15 -14.42
N ARG A 166 14.62 -7.28 -13.77
CA ARG A 166 14.93 -6.74 -12.44
C ARG A 166 14.20 -7.54 -11.37
N PRO A 167 14.88 -8.08 -10.34
CA PRO A 167 14.21 -8.80 -9.27
C PRO A 167 13.20 -7.89 -8.58
N CYS A 168 12.03 -8.44 -8.25
CA CYS A 168 11.06 -7.74 -7.42
C CYS A 168 11.57 -7.68 -5.98
N THR A 169 11.61 -6.48 -5.40
CA THR A 169 12.10 -6.26 -4.04
C THR A 169 11.32 -5.15 -3.33
N ILE A 170 11.28 -5.21 -2.00
CA ILE A 170 10.93 -4.08 -1.13
C ILE A 170 12.22 -3.56 -0.48
N PRO A 171 12.71 -2.38 -0.87
CA PRO A 171 13.79 -1.70 -0.17
C PRO A 171 13.27 -1.00 1.11
N ALA A 172 14.17 -0.35 1.84
CA ALA A 172 13.85 0.35 3.10
C ALA A 172 12.79 1.47 2.98
N ASN A 173 12.50 1.94 1.76
CA ASN A 173 11.42 2.89 1.49
C ASN A 173 10.02 2.25 1.50
N ALA A 174 9.94 0.92 1.72
CA ALA A 174 8.71 0.13 1.74
C ALA A 174 7.91 0.17 0.42
N ARG A 175 8.56 0.50 -0.70
CA ARG A 175 7.93 0.53 -2.03
C ARG A 175 8.38 -0.63 -2.87
N PRO A 176 7.48 -1.30 -3.60
CA PRO A 176 7.88 -2.30 -4.57
C PRO A 176 8.76 -1.69 -5.67
N GLU A 177 9.90 -2.33 -5.93
CA GLU A 177 10.81 -1.97 -7.00
C GLU A 177 11.20 -3.21 -7.82
N GLY A 178 11.35 -3.04 -9.13
CA GLY A 178 11.69 -4.12 -10.06
C GLY A 178 10.48 -4.68 -10.79
N ASP A 179 10.58 -5.92 -11.27
CA ASP A 179 9.51 -6.58 -12.05
C ASP A 179 8.53 -7.31 -11.11
N CYS A 180 7.86 -6.55 -10.25
CA CYS A 180 6.80 -7.09 -9.39
C CYS A 180 5.50 -7.26 -10.18
N ALA A 181 4.89 -8.43 -10.06
CA ALA A 181 3.55 -8.65 -10.62
C ALA A 181 2.55 -7.82 -9.84
N GLN A 182 1.69 -7.08 -10.53
CA GLN A 182 0.75 -6.17 -9.86
C GLN A 182 -0.53 -5.97 -10.66
N GLY A 183 -1.63 -5.67 -9.98
CA GLY A 183 -2.91 -5.45 -10.65
C GLY A 183 -4.10 -5.56 -9.70
N TRP A 184 -5.28 -5.33 -10.27
CA TRP A 184 -6.55 -5.42 -9.55
C TRP A 184 -7.02 -6.86 -9.42
N ILE A 185 -7.49 -7.21 -8.24
CA ILE A 185 -7.95 -8.55 -7.87
C ILE A 185 -9.22 -8.45 -7.01
N GLU A 186 -10.11 -9.41 -7.15
CA GLU A 186 -11.34 -9.49 -6.34
C GLU A 186 -11.03 -9.91 -4.89
N PRO A 187 -11.74 -9.35 -3.89
CA PRO A 187 -11.59 -9.70 -2.47
C PRO A 187 -11.63 -11.20 -2.17
N GLN A 188 -12.52 -11.93 -2.84
CA GLN A 188 -12.75 -13.37 -2.62
C GLN A 188 -11.58 -14.26 -3.03
N LYS A 189 -10.59 -13.72 -3.76
CA LYS A 189 -9.37 -14.42 -4.17
C LYS A 189 -8.23 -14.26 -3.16
N LEU A 190 -8.47 -13.55 -2.06
CA LEU A 190 -7.48 -13.20 -1.06
C LEU A 190 -7.84 -13.72 0.32
N ASP A 191 -6.85 -14.33 0.98
CA ASP A 191 -6.83 -14.58 2.41
C ASP A 191 -6.17 -13.39 3.12
N PHE A 192 -6.98 -12.49 3.68
CA PHE A 192 -6.48 -11.34 4.44
C PHE A 192 -5.84 -11.78 5.75
N PHE A 193 -4.71 -11.18 6.09
CA PHE A 193 -4.06 -11.43 7.37
C PHE A 193 -4.71 -10.55 8.46
N ALA A 194 -5.96 -10.88 8.82
CA ALA A 194 -6.80 -10.09 9.72
C ALA A 194 -6.23 -9.92 11.15
N ASN A 195 -5.28 -10.77 11.56
CA ASN A 195 -4.55 -10.66 12.83
C ASN A 195 -3.15 -10.02 12.67
N GLY A 196 -2.92 -9.37 11.53
CA GLY A 196 -1.62 -8.88 11.12
C GLY A 196 -0.69 -9.98 10.60
N LEU A 197 0.49 -9.55 10.14
CA LEU A 197 1.64 -10.42 9.98
C LEU A 197 2.19 -10.80 11.35
#